data_AF-A0A3S0JEJ4-F1
#
_entry.id   AF-A0A3S0JEJ4-F1
#
_cell.length_a   1.000
_cell.length_b   1.000
_cell.length_c   1.000
_cell.angle_alpha   90.00
_cell.angle_beta   90.00
_cell.angle_gamma   90.00
#
_symmetry.space_group_name_H-M   'P 1'
#
loop_
_entity.id
_entity.type
_entity.pdbx_description
1 polymer ?
#
loop_
_entity_poly.entity_id
_entity_poly.type
_entity_poly.pdbx_seq_one_letter_code
_entity_poly.pdbx_strand_id
1 'polypeptide(L)'
;MKTHQQNQLAMYQAVLRFFEGDGAPLVAIKRIDAGRTALAGVVTRIEAAAAAQDHDTTGLTLDRNGLKVQAGQRAEVLRLLVVALTDNAGLRGELKHPLSKMIRSKDAELLAYLRKIDGTVATLRPEDLADAGYEPQVRTGLQADIKALTDTKGAAREVTTSSSTATDTLEGLFAEATTVLEKQLDPLVTAQQLKHPELVTQYEANRRIVKTAARRKAEYRGVAQYGKPTLVYDRREAGLPQPTLGNRSGRGLTLRYYTAATSTAAPAPGQGVVVKHKTDQQLADYSGLGAEDAPYLLVVLEQVDGEGRWVVR
;
A
#
# COMPACT_ATOMS: atom_id res chain seq x y z
N MET A 1 10.29 1.28 -7.74
CA MET A 1 10.21 0.75 -9.13
C MET A 1 8.76 0.48 -9.59
N LYS A 2 8.41 0.72 -10.87
CA LYS A 2 7.03 0.51 -11.41
C LYS A 2 6.78 -0.98 -11.76
N THR A 3 5.51 -1.43 -11.78
CA THR A 3 5.16 -2.85 -12.08
C THR A 3 5.67 -3.35 -13.43
N HIS A 4 5.66 -2.52 -14.47
CA HIS A 4 6.19 -2.94 -15.78
C HIS A 4 7.72 -3.12 -15.75
N GLN A 5 8.44 -2.26 -15.03
CA GLN A 5 9.89 -2.38 -14.82
C GLN A 5 10.23 -3.63 -14.01
N GLN A 6 9.44 -3.97 -12.99
CA GLN A 6 9.57 -5.22 -12.25
C GLN A 6 9.42 -6.44 -13.18
N ASN A 7 8.41 -6.43 -14.06
CA ASN A 7 8.20 -7.52 -15.02
C ASN A 7 9.36 -7.60 -16.05
N GLN A 8 9.90 -6.46 -16.49
CA GLN A 8 11.07 -6.42 -17.38
C GLN A 8 12.33 -6.97 -16.69
N LEU A 9 12.59 -6.57 -15.44
CA LEU A 9 13.72 -7.07 -14.66
C LEU A 9 13.62 -8.59 -14.46
N ALA A 10 12.44 -9.08 -14.12
CA ALA A 10 12.19 -10.52 -14.00
C ALA A 10 12.46 -11.27 -15.31
N MET A 11 12.10 -10.67 -16.46
CA MET A 11 12.42 -11.22 -17.79
C MET A 11 13.93 -11.21 -18.06
N TYR A 12 14.65 -10.12 -17.78
CA TYR A 12 16.10 -10.08 -17.93
C TYR A 12 16.80 -11.15 -17.08
N GLN A 13 16.38 -11.31 -15.82
CA GLN A 13 16.89 -12.35 -14.93
C GLN A 13 16.54 -13.76 -15.40
N ALA A 14 15.39 -13.98 -16.06
CA ALA A 14 15.04 -15.26 -16.66
C ALA A 14 15.95 -15.59 -17.86
N VAL A 15 16.22 -14.61 -18.72
CA VAL A 15 17.16 -14.74 -19.84
C VAL A 15 18.57 -15.06 -19.34
N LEU A 16 19.05 -14.38 -18.30
CA LEU A 16 20.36 -14.66 -17.71
C LEU A 16 20.44 -16.08 -17.13
N ARG A 17 19.41 -16.51 -16.38
CA ARG A 17 19.32 -17.89 -15.85
C ARG A 17 19.27 -18.94 -16.95
N PHE A 18 18.60 -18.66 -18.07
CA PHE A 18 18.63 -19.55 -19.23
C PHE A 18 20.05 -19.76 -19.74
N PHE A 19 20.86 -18.70 -19.90
CA PHE A 19 22.25 -18.85 -20.34
C PHE A 19 23.16 -19.55 -19.32
N GLU A 20 22.83 -19.50 -18.03
CA GLU A 20 23.54 -20.23 -16.98
C GLU A 20 23.18 -21.73 -16.95
N GLY A 21 21.96 -22.07 -17.40
CA GLY A 21 21.46 -23.44 -17.48
C GLY A 21 21.43 -23.97 -18.91
N ASP A 22 20.22 -24.21 -19.42
CA ASP A 22 19.98 -24.89 -20.70
C ASP A 22 20.63 -24.21 -21.91
N GLY A 23 20.77 -22.88 -21.86
CA GLY A 23 21.40 -22.04 -22.88
C GLY A 23 22.93 -22.03 -22.87
N ALA A 24 23.59 -22.73 -21.94
CA ALA A 24 25.06 -22.77 -21.83
C ALA A 24 25.79 -23.10 -23.15
N PRO A 25 25.31 -24.01 -24.04
CA PRO A 25 25.95 -24.26 -25.33
C PRO A 25 26.02 -23.02 -26.24
N LEU A 26 25.05 -22.10 -26.14
CA LEU A 26 25.05 -20.85 -26.92
C LEU A 26 26.14 -19.88 -26.44
N VAL A 27 26.53 -19.95 -25.17
CA VAL A 27 27.58 -19.10 -24.57
C VAL A 27 28.97 -19.44 -25.13
N ALA A 28 29.17 -20.62 -25.70
CA ALA A 28 30.40 -20.93 -26.44
C ALA A 28 30.63 -19.98 -27.64
N ILE A 29 29.57 -19.34 -28.13
CA ILE A 29 29.67 -18.28 -29.13
C ILE A 29 30.05 -16.97 -28.43
N LYS A 30 31.31 -16.57 -28.57
CA LYS A 30 31.91 -15.40 -27.87
C LYS A 30 31.06 -14.12 -27.91
N ARG A 31 30.38 -13.86 -29.04
CA ARG A 31 29.52 -12.67 -29.19
C ARG A 31 28.24 -12.76 -28.36
N ILE A 32 27.66 -13.96 -28.21
CA ILE A 32 26.51 -14.20 -27.33
C ILE A 32 26.95 -14.05 -25.87
N ASP A 33 28.10 -14.62 -25.48
CA ASP A 33 28.63 -14.46 -24.11
C ASP A 33 28.92 -12.99 -23.75
N ALA A 34 29.48 -12.22 -24.70
CA ALA A 34 29.68 -10.79 -24.51
C ALA A 34 28.35 -10.05 -24.28
N GLY A 35 27.31 -10.35 -25.08
CA GLY A 35 25.97 -9.78 -24.90
C GLY A 35 25.33 -10.17 -23.56
N ARG A 36 25.49 -11.44 -23.13
CA ARG A 36 25.03 -11.94 -21.83
C ARG A 36 25.70 -11.20 -20.68
N THR A 37 27.02 -11.04 -20.75
CA THR A 37 27.81 -10.33 -19.74
C THR A 37 27.42 -8.85 -19.67
N ALA A 38 27.19 -8.21 -20.83
CA ALA A 38 26.69 -6.84 -20.88
C ALA A 38 25.30 -6.72 -20.21
N LEU A 39 24.37 -7.64 -20.53
CA LEU A 39 23.05 -7.65 -19.91
C LEU A 39 23.13 -7.84 -18.39
N ALA A 40 23.96 -8.76 -17.91
CA ALA A 40 24.19 -8.98 -16.48
C ALA A 40 24.69 -7.70 -15.78
N GLY A 41 25.65 -7.00 -16.39
CA GLY A 41 26.14 -5.72 -15.86
C GLY A 41 25.06 -4.65 -15.79
N VAL A 42 24.18 -4.55 -16.79
CA VAL A 42 23.05 -3.62 -16.75
C VAL A 42 22.06 -4.00 -15.65
N VAL A 43 21.72 -5.29 -15.50
CA VAL A 43 20.82 -5.80 -14.46
C VAL A 43 21.34 -5.47 -13.05
N THR A 44 22.63 -5.66 -12.78
CA THR A 44 23.23 -5.28 -11.49
C THR A 44 23.08 -3.78 -11.19
N ARG A 45 23.25 -2.92 -12.20
CA ARG A 45 23.03 -1.47 -12.03
C ARG A 45 21.56 -1.13 -11.81
N ILE A 46 20.63 -1.84 -12.46
CA ILE A 46 19.18 -1.68 -12.23
C ILE A 46 18.85 -2.00 -10.77
N GLU A 47 19.36 -3.12 -10.25
CA GLU A 47 19.13 -3.54 -8.87
C GLU A 47 19.71 -2.55 -7.86
N ALA A 48 20.92 -2.04 -8.10
CA ALA A 48 21.53 -1.00 -7.25
C ALA A 48 20.73 0.31 -7.25
N ALA A 49 20.29 0.77 -8.43
CA ALA A 49 19.48 1.98 -8.55
C ALA A 49 18.08 1.81 -7.91
N ALA A 50 17.49 0.62 -8.01
CA ALA A 50 16.23 0.30 -7.35
C ALA A 50 16.37 0.29 -5.82
N ALA A 51 17.46 -0.29 -5.30
CA ALA A 51 17.73 -0.29 -3.86
C ALA A 51 17.93 1.14 -3.31
N ALA A 52 18.66 1.99 -4.03
CA ALA A 52 18.83 3.40 -3.65
C ALA A 52 17.49 4.16 -3.62
N GLN A 53 16.64 3.96 -4.65
CA GLN A 53 15.30 4.56 -4.71
C GLN A 53 14.41 4.16 -3.50
N ASP A 54 14.41 2.88 -3.13
CA ASP A 54 13.56 2.36 -2.06
C ASP A 54 14.08 2.69 -0.65
N HIS A 55 15.41 2.66 -0.44
CA HIS A 55 16.04 2.92 0.85
C HIS A 55 15.90 4.39 1.29
N ASP A 56 16.20 5.33 0.39
CA ASP A 56 16.16 6.78 0.70
C ASP A 56 14.76 7.23 1.14
N THR A 57 13.71 6.63 0.57
CA THR A 57 12.32 7.00 0.83
C THR A 57 11.75 6.31 2.08
N THR A 58 12.07 5.03 2.29
CA THR A 58 11.51 4.24 3.40
C THR A 58 12.13 4.61 4.75
N GLY A 59 13.47 4.75 4.82
CA GLY A 59 14.17 5.09 6.06
C GLY A 59 13.73 6.45 6.61
N LEU A 60 13.70 7.47 5.75
CA LEU A 60 13.26 8.81 6.11
C LEU A 60 11.80 8.83 6.60
N THR A 61 10.93 8.01 6.02
CA THR A 61 9.51 7.93 6.42
C THR A 61 9.36 7.34 7.82
N LEU A 62 10.09 6.28 8.14
CA LEU A 62 10.06 5.65 9.46
C LEU A 62 10.60 6.60 10.54
N ASP A 63 11.76 7.21 10.28
CA ASP A 63 12.41 8.14 11.21
C ASP A 63 11.52 9.35 11.49
N ARG A 64 10.89 9.92 10.45
CA ARG A 64 10.00 11.07 10.60
C ARG A 64 8.73 10.72 11.38
N ASN A 65 8.15 9.53 11.19
CA ASN A 65 6.98 9.10 11.95
C ASN A 65 7.33 8.90 13.43
N GLY A 66 8.50 8.34 13.74
CA GLY A 66 9.02 8.24 15.11
C GLY A 66 9.13 9.61 15.78
N LEU A 67 9.74 10.58 15.09
CA LEU A 67 9.87 11.96 15.58
C LEU A 67 8.51 12.63 15.85
N LYS A 68 7.51 12.43 14.98
CA LYS A 68 6.15 12.99 15.20
C LYS A 68 5.50 12.45 16.47
N VAL A 69 5.67 11.16 16.76
CA VAL A 69 5.11 10.54 17.96
C VAL A 69 5.79 11.09 19.22
N GLN A 70 7.12 11.18 19.22
CA GLN A 70 7.89 11.74 20.34
C GLN A 70 7.55 13.22 20.60
N ALA A 71 7.56 14.05 19.55
CA ALA A 71 7.16 15.44 19.63
C ALA A 71 5.72 15.58 20.16
N GLY A 72 4.84 14.69 19.69
CA GLY A 72 3.45 14.64 20.08
C GLY A 72 3.24 14.35 21.57
N GLN A 73 3.99 13.40 22.12
CA GLN A 73 3.92 13.04 23.54
C GLN A 73 4.40 14.22 24.42
N ARG A 74 5.55 14.81 24.09
CA ARG A 74 6.10 15.95 24.85
C ARG A 74 5.19 17.18 24.78
N ALA A 75 4.67 17.48 23.60
CA ALA A 75 3.74 18.60 23.43
C ALA A 75 2.37 18.37 24.09
N GLU A 76 1.91 17.14 24.26
CA GLU A 76 0.64 16.87 24.96
C GLU A 76 0.75 17.20 26.45
N VAL A 77 1.87 16.86 27.09
CA VAL A 77 2.15 17.24 28.48
C VAL A 77 2.12 18.76 28.62
N LEU A 78 2.84 19.48 27.74
CA LEU A 78 2.90 20.94 27.76
C LEU A 78 1.56 21.59 27.41
N ARG A 79 0.79 21.03 26.47
CA ARG A 79 -0.54 21.51 26.10
C ARG A 79 -1.51 21.45 27.27
N LEU A 80 -1.54 20.33 27.99
CA LEU A 80 -2.42 20.15 29.14
C LEU A 80 -2.09 21.16 30.24
N LEU A 81 -0.79 21.39 30.48
CA LEU A 81 -0.31 22.37 31.44
C LEU A 81 -0.70 23.80 31.04
N VAL A 82 -0.52 24.16 29.77
CA VAL A 82 -0.98 25.46 29.22
C VAL A 82 -2.48 25.64 29.36
N VAL A 83 -3.27 24.62 29.04
CA VAL A 83 -4.74 24.66 29.13
C VAL A 83 -5.21 24.87 30.58
N ALA A 84 -4.50 24.28 31.55
CA ALA A 84 -4.80 24.42 32.98
C ALA A 84 -4.45 25.82 33.52
N LEU A 85 -3.35 26.41 33.07
CA LEU A 85 -2.81 27.66 33.62
C LEU A 85 -3.24 28.92 32.87
N THR A 86 -3.77 28.81 31.65
CA THR A 86 -4.16 29.99 30.87
C THR A 86 -5.57 30.48 31.22
N ASP A 87 -5.73 31.79 31.46
CA ASP A 87 -7.05 32.44 31.60
C ASP A 87 -7.70 32.80 30.25
N ASN A 88 -6.96 32.67 29.15
CA ASN A 88 -7.46 33.01 27.83
C ASN A 88 -8.35 31.88 27.26
N ALA A 89 -9.67 32.09 27.30
CA ALA A 89 -10.65 31.15 26.78
C ALA A 89 -10.48 30.84 25.28
N GLY A 90 -10.02 31.81 24.48
CA GLY A 90 -9.73 31.62 23.06
C GLY A 90 -8.56 30.65 22.84
N LEU A 91 -7.44 30.89 23.52
CA LEU A 91 -6.27 30.03 23.49
C LEU A 91 -6.59 28.61 23.96
N ARG A 92 -7.40 28.49 25.02
CA ARG A 92 -7.90 27.21 25.53
C ARG A 92 -8.74 26.46 24.48
N GLY A 93 -9.57 27.19 23.73
CA GLY A 93 -10.35 26.66 22.61
C GLY A 93 -9.49 26.16 21.46
N GLU A 94 -8.45 26.90 21.10
CA GLU A 94 -7.52 26.53 20.02
C GLU A 94 -6.64 25.32 20.39
N LEU A 95 -6.25 25.21 21.67
CA LEU A 95 -5.49 24.10 22.20
C LEU A 95 -6.37 22.91 22.62
N LYS A 96 -7.68 22.95 22.40
CA LYS A 96 -8.62 21.88 22.78
C LYS A 96 -8.43 20.59 21.97
N HIS A 97 -7.82 20.67 20.79
CA HIS A 97 -7.60 19.49 19.96
C HIS A 97 -6.51 18.59 20.54
N PRO A 98 -6.78 17.29 20.75
CA PRO A 98 -5.77 16.37 21.26
C PRO A 98 -4.65 16.17 20.23
N LEU A 99 -3.40 16.03 20.68
CA LEU A 99 -2.28 15.85 19.75
C LEU A 99 -2.36 14.58 18.92
N SER A 100 -3.06 13.55 19.39
CA SER A 100 -3.33 12.34 18.60
C SER A 100 -4.03 12.62 17.26
N LYS A 101 -4.83 13.70 17.20
CA LYS A 101 -5.46 14.18 15.96
C LYS A 101 -4.48 15.01 15.11
N MET A 102 -3.66 15.83 15.74
CA MET A 102 -2.68 16.70 15.06
C MET A 102 -1.49 15.93 14.47
N ILE A 103 -1.07 14.83 15.09
CA ILE A 103 0.00 13.95 14.56
C ILE A 103 -0.37 13.38 13.17
N ARG A 104 -1.67 13.20 12.92
CA ARG A 104 -2.21 12.70 11.64
C ARG A 104 -2.50 13.80 10.62
N SER A 105 -2.37 15.08 11.00
CA SER A 105 -2.63 16.20 10.10
C SER A 105 -1.42 16.49 9.21
N LYS A 106 -1.53 17.52 8.36
CA LYS A 106 -0.39 17.92 7.50
C LYS A 106 0.76 18.42 8.36
N ASP A 107 1.99 18.14 7.93
CA ASP A 107 3.20 18.49 8.69
C ASP A 107 3.32 19.98 9.00
N ALA A 108 2.86 20.84 8.09
CA ALA A 108 2.83 22.29 8.31
C ALA A 108 1.88 22.67 9.46
N GLU A 109 0.72 22.00 9.55
CA GLU A 109 -0.27 22.22 10.60
C GLU A 109 0.24 21.68 11.94
N LEU A 110 0.85 20.49 11.95
CA LEU A 110 1.48 19.93 13.15
C LEU A 110 2.60 20.84 13.66
N LEU A 111 3.54 21.25 12.81
CA LEU A 111 4.64 22.14 13.22
C LEU A 111 4.15 23.49 13.72
N ALA A 112 3.13 24.09 13.07
CA ALA A 112 2.52 25.32 13.55
C ALA A 112 1.90 25.13 14.93
N TYR A 113 1.24 24.00 15.16
CA TYR A 113 0.63 23.66 16.44
C TYR A 113 1.65 23.42 17.55
N LEU A 114 2.71 22.66 17.27
CA LEU A 114 3.82 22.43 18.23
C LEU A 114 4.51 23.73 18.62
N ARG A 115 4.78 24.62 17.65
CA ARG A 115 5.36 25.95 17.91
C ARG A 115 4.42 26.85 18.70
N LYS A 116 3.12 26.76 18.46
CA LYS A 116 2.12 27.48 19.24
C LYS A 116 2.14 27.06 20.70
N ILE A 117 2.22 25.75 20.98
CA ILE A 117 2.34 25.23 22.34
C ILE A 117 3.62 25.74 22.99
N ASP A 118 4.79 25.57 22.36
CA ASP A 118 6.08 26.05 22.88
C ASP A 118 6.10 27.57 23.15
N GLY A 119 5.55 28.35 22.22
CA GLY A 119 5.42 29.80 22.36
C GLY A 119 4.50 30.18 23.52
N THR A 120 3.41 29.44 23.73
CA THR A 120 2.46 29.72 24.82
C THR A 120 3.05 29.38 26.18
N VAL A 121 3.80 28.29 26.30
CA VAL A 121 4.55 27.97 27.54
C VAL A 121 5.50 29.11 27.90
N ALA A 122 6.08 29.80 26.91
CA ALA A 122 6.95 30.97 27.13
C ALA A 122 6.24 32.16 27.79
N THR A 123 4.93 32.26 27.63
CA THR A 123 4.13 33.41 28.13
C THR A 123 3.55 33.19 29.52
N LEU A 124 3.67 31.98 30.08
CA LEU A 124 3.19 31.66 31.42
C LEU A 124 4.19 32.14 32.47
N ARG A 125 3.68 32.46 33.66
CA ARG A 125 4.51 32.88 34.80
C ARG A 125 5.36 31.71 35.31
N PRO A 126 6.66 31.90 35.55
CA PRO A 126 7.54 30.82 36.04
C PRO A 126 7.06 30.18 37.34
N GLU A 127 6.50 30.96 38.26
CA GLU A 127 5.91 30.48 39.51
C GLU A 127 4.72 29.52 39.27
N ASP A 128 3.77 29.91 38.42
CA ASP A 128 2.60 29.09 38.07
C ASP A 128 3.03 27.76 37.39
N LEU A 129 4.10 27.81 36.58
CA LEU A 129 4.68 26.63 35.95
C LEU A 129 5.30 25.68 37.01
N ALA A 130 6.08 26.22 37.94
CA ALA A 130 6.74 25.43 38.98
C ALA A 130 5.73 24.72 39.88
N ASP A 131 4.68 25.43 40.30
CA ASP A 131 3.61 24.87 41.15
C ASP A 131 2.79 23.79 40.42
N ALA A 132 2.70 23.87 39.10
CA ALA A 132 2.01 22.89 38.26
C ALA A 132 2.86 21.66 37.89
N GLY A 133 4.09 21.54 38.41
CA GLY A 133 4.99 20.42 38.12
C GLY A 133 5.62 20.47 36.72
N TYR A 134 5.81 21.66 36.17
CA TYR A 134 6.50 21.86 34.90
C TYR A 134 7.95 21.37 34.97
N GLU A 135 8.34 20.53 34.01
CA GLU A 135 9.72 20.07 33.86
C GLU A 135 10.38 20.73 32.62
N PRO A 136 11.41 21.58 32.81
CA PRO A 136 12.07 22.29 31.71
C PRO A 136 12.61 21.36 30.61
N GLN A 137 13.04 20.14 30.99
CA GLN A 137 13.57 19.15 30.04
C GLN A 137 12.54 18.73 28.99
N VAL A 138 11.25 18.70 29.32
CA VAL A 138 10.17 18.35 28.38
C VAL A 138 10.06 19.40 27.28
N ARG A 139 10.20 20.68 27.63
CA ARG A 139 10.18 21.79 26.66
C ARG A 139 11.43 21.81 25.79
N THR A 140 12.61 21.63 26.38
CA THR A 140 13.85 21.51 25.59
C THR A 140 13.79 20.33 24.63
N GLY A 141 13.25 19.18 25.08
CA GLY A 141 13.01 18.02 24.22
C GLY A 141 12.06 18.31 23.07
N LEU A 142 10.95 19.02 23.33
CA LEU A 142 10.03 19.45 22.27
C LEU A 142 10.69 20.38 21.26
N GLN A 143 11.50 21.34 21.71
CA GLN A 143 12.21 22.26 20.82
C GLN A 143 13.21 21.53 19.92
N ALA A 144 13.93 20.55 20.48
CA ALA A 144 14.80 19.67 19.71
C ALA A 144 14.02 18.87 18.66
N ASP A 145 12.85 18.32 19.02
CA ASP A 145 11.99 17.60 18.07
C ASP A 145 11.43 18.51 16.97
N ILE A 146 11.00 19.73 17.29
CA ILE A 146 10.53 20.72 16.31
C ILE A 146 11.63 21.03 15.31
N LYS A 147 12.87 21.20 15.80
CA LYS A 147 14.05 21.40 14.94
C LYS A 147 14.27 20.17 14.04
N ALA A 148 14.34 18.96 14.61
CA ALA A 148 14.54 17.73 13.86
C ALA A 148 13.44 17.48 12.80
N LEU A 149 12.17 17.74 13.13
CA LEU A 149 11.04 17.66 12.19
C LEU A 149 11.12 18.71 11.07
N THR A 150 11.72 19.87 11.35
CA THR A 150 11.97 20.91 10.34
C THR A 150 13.13 20.51 9.44
N ASP A 151 14.22 20.00 10.01
CA ASP A 151 15.42 19.59 9.27
C ASP A 151 15.14 18.39 8.35
N THR A 152 14.35 17.43 8.82
CA THR A 152 13.89 16.29 7.99
C THR A 152 13.00 16.72 6.81
N LYS A 153 12.40 17.92 6.83
CA LYS A 153 11.70 18.48 5.66
C LYS A 153 12.70 18.92 4.57
N GLY A 154 13.87 19.41 4.97
CA GLY A 154 14.98 19.70 4.06
C GLY A 154 15.53 18.42 3.44
N ALA A 155 15.84 17.43 4.27
CA ALA A 155 16.31 16.11 3.84
C ALA A 155 15.31 15.40 2.91
N ALA A 156 13.99 15.53 3.15
CA ALA A 156 12.95 14.98 2.26
C ALA A 156 13.01 15.55 0.84
N ARG A 157 13.40 16.82 0.69
CA ARG A 157 13.56 17.44 -0.63
C ARG A 157 14.78 16.89 -1.35
N GLU A 158 15.90 16.73 -0.64
CA GLU A 158 17.12 16.10 -1.18
C GLU A 158 16.86 14.66 -1.60
N VAL A 159 16.17 13.88 -0.77
CA VAL A 159 15.72 12.50 -1.08
C VAL A 159 14.77 12.47 -2.26
N THR A 160 13.87 13.44 -2.40
CA THR A 160 12.98 13.52 -3.57
C THR A 160 13.79 13.75 -4.84
N THR A 161 14.80 14.63 -4.79
CA THR A 161 15.70 14.87 -5.92
C THR A 161 16.55 13.64 -6.23
N SER A 162 17.16 12.98 -5.24
CA SER A 162 17.95 11.76 -5.45
C SER A 162 17.08 10.62 -5.99
N SER A 163 15.87 10.45 -5.45
CA SER A 163 14.88 9.47 -5.94
C SER A 163 14.41 9.78 -7.35
N SER A 164 14.26 11.05 -7.74
CA SER A 164 13.95 11.44 -9.12
C SER A 164 15.09 11.05 -10.04
N THR A 165 16.33 11.40 -9.68
CA THR A 165 17.53 11.01 -10.44
C THR A 165 17.68 9.49 -10.53
N ALA A 166 17.39 8.74 -9.47
CA ALA A 166 17.38 7.28 -9.49
C ALA A 166 16.27 6.74 -10.40
N THR A 167 15.11 7.39 -10.46
CA THR A 167 14.00 7.03 -11.37
C THR A 167 14.41 7.24 -12.82
N ASP A 168 15.00 8.38 -13.15
CA ASP A 168 15.47 8.69 -14.50
C ASP A 168 16.61 7.75 -14.92
N THR A 169 17.50 7.44 -13.98
CA THR A 169 18.58 6.46 -14.17
C THR A 169 18.01 5.08 -14.47
N LEU A 170 16.99 4.63 -13.73
CA LEU A 170 16.31 3.37 -14.00
C LEU A 170 15.74 3.33 -15.42
N GLU A 171 15.04 4.38 -15.87
CA GLU A 171 14.49 4.43 -17.23
C GLU A 171 15.59 4.29 -18.29
N GLY A 172 16.73 4.97 -18.12
CA GLY A 172 17.90 4.81 -18.99
C GLY A 172 18.47 3.38 -18.97
N LEU A 173 18.60 2.77 -17.80
CA LEU A 173 19.14 1.42 -17.65
C LEU A 173 18.23 0.35 -18.28
N PHE A 174 16.90 0.48 -18.17
CA PHE A 174 15.96 -0.42 -18.85
C PHE A 174 16.03 -0.29 -20.38
N ALA A 175 16.22 0.93 -20.90
CA ALA A 175 16.45 1.15 -22.32
C ALA A 175 17.77 0.54 -22.81
N GLU A 176 18.83 0.64 -22.00
CA GLU A 176 20.13 0.03 -22.27
C GLU A 176 20.04 -1.50 -22.29
N ALA A 177 19.39 -2.11 -21.28
CA ALA A 177 19.18 -3.56 -21.22
C ALA A 177 18.40 -4.06 -22.45
N THR A 178 17.35 -3.32 -22.84
CA THR A 178 16.56 -3.62 -24.04
C THR A 178 17.42 -3.54 -25.31
N THR A 179 18.28 -2.53 -25.41
CA THR A 179 19.22 -2.38 -26.54
C THR A 179 20.22 -3.54 -26.60
N VAL A 180 20.74 -4.00 -25.46
CA VAL A 180 21.64 -5.17 -25.41
C VAL A 180 20.93 -6.41 -25.94
N LEU A 181 19.69 -6.65 -25.50
CA LEU A 181 18.90 -7.77 -25.99
C LEU A 181 18.69 -7.69 -27.51
N GLU A 182 18.13 -6.58 -27.99
CA GLU A 182 17.72 -6.44 -29.39
C GLU A 182 18.89 -6.39 -30.37
N LYS A 183 20.04 -5.82 -29.98
CA LYS A 183 21.18 -5.61 -30.88
C LYS A 183 22.28 -6.64 -30.73
N GLN A 184 22.43 -7.26 -29.56
CA GLN A 184 23.57 -8.13 -29.27
C GLN A 184 23.19 -9.58 -29.00
N LEU A 185 21.97 -9.85 -28.50
CA LEU A 185 21.55 -11.22 -28.17
C LEU A 185 20.55 -11.77 -29.18
N ASP A 186 19.40 -11.11 -29.34
CA ASP A 186 18.26 -11.61 -30.13
C ASP A 186 18.70 -12.05 -31.55
N PRO A 187 19.43 -11.24 -32.35
CA PRO A 187 19.83 -11.65 -33.70
C PRO A 187 20.81 -12.84 -33.72
N LEU A 188 21.70 -12.91 -32.73
CA LEU A 188 22.74 -13.95 -32.68
C LEU A 188 22.17 -15.29 -32.20
N VAL A 189 21.22 -15.25 -31.26
CA VAL A 189 20.51 -16.45 -30.81
C VAL A 189 19.61 -16.96 -31.94
N THR A 190 18.83 -16.09 -32.59
CA THR A 190 17.99 -16.48 -33.74
C THR A 190 18.81 -17.06 -34.90
N ALA A 191 20.04 -16.57 -35.14
CA ALA A 191 20.93 -17.16 -36.14
C ALA A 191 21.29 -18.64 -35.86
N GLN A 192 21.09 -19.12 -34.62
CA GLN A 192 21.30 -20.53 -34.26
C GLN A 192 20.08 -21.42 -34.54
N GLN A 193 18.98 -20.90 -35.10
CA GLN A 193 17.73 -21.66 -35.30
C GLN A 193 17.92 -22.99 -36.05
N LEU A 194 18.79 -23.03 -37.07
CA LEU A 194 19.03 -24.26 -37.84
C LEU A 194 19.85 -25.30 -37.07
N LYS A 195 20.75 -24.84 -36.19
CA LYS A 195 21.69 -25.71 -35.47
C LYS A 195 21.16 -26.13 -34.10
N HIS A 196 20.43 -25.25 -33.43
CA HIS A 196 19.94 -25.39 -32.06
C HIS A 196 18.49 -24.87 -31.93
N PRO A 197 17.51 -25.41 -32.69
CA PRO A 197 16.15 -24.88 -32.75
C PRO A 197 15.43 -24.88 -31.38
N GLU A 198 15.67 -25.89 -30.56
CA GLU A 198 15.08 -26.00 -29.22
C GLU A 198 15.59 -24.90 -28.28
N LEU A 199 16.90 -24.60 -28.31
CA LEU A 199 17.48 -23.55 -27.48
C LEU A 199 16.99 -22.16 -27.88
N VAL A 200 16.77 -21.90 -29.17
CA VAL A 200 16.19 -20.63 -29.62
C VAL A 200 14.74 -20.50 -29.12
N THR A 201 13.96 -21.58 -29.20
CA THR A 201 12.57 -21.59 -28.70
C THR A 201 12.51 -21.33 -27.19
N GLN A 202 13.40 -21.96 -26.41
CA GLN A 202 13.50 -21.73 -24.97
C GLN A 202 13.96 -20.31 -24.64
N TYR A 203 14.91 -19.76 -25.39
CA TYR A 203 15.33 -18.37 -25.26
C TYR A 203 14.16 -17.41 -25.48
N GLU A 204 13.42 -17.57 -26.59
CA GLU A 204 12.26 -16.73 -26.90
C GLU A 204 11.16 -16.83 -25.85
N ALA A 205 10.96 -18.02 -25.26
CA ALA A 205 10.03 -18.20 -24.14
C ALA A 205 10.48 -17.38 -22.91
N ASN A 206 11.77 -17.41 -22.56
CA ASN A 206 12.34 -16.62 -21.47
C ASN A 206 12.34 -15.11 -21.77
N ARG A 207 12.39 -14.70 -23.04
CA ARG A 207 12.36 -13.30 -23.50
C ARG A 207 10.98 -12.65 -23.38
N ARG A 208 9.92 -13.44 -23.18
CA ARG A 208 8.55 -12.92 -23.03
C ARG A 208 8.36 -12.28 -21.65
N ILE A 209 7.91 -11.04 -21.65
CA ILE A 209 7.53 -10.35 -20.41
C ILE A 209 6.22 -10.94 -19.90
N VAL A 210 6.29 -11.75 -18.84
CA VAL A 210 5.11 -12.22 -18.13
C VAL A 210 4.60 -11.09 -17.25
N LYS A 211 3.38 -10.62 -17.51
CA LYS A 211 2.74 -9.62 -16.66
C LYS A 211 2.37 -10.29 -15.34
N THR A 212 3.00 -9.89 -14.25
CA THR A 212 2.53 -10.26 -12.92
C THR A 212 1.08 -9.75 -12.78
N ALA A 213 0.13 -10.66 -12.55
CA ALA A 213 -1.29 -10.33 -12.52
C ALA A 213 -1.55 -9.24 -11.46
N ALA A 214 -1.98 -8.06 -11.88
CA ALA A 214 -2.53 -7.07 -10.96
C ALA A 214 -3.83 -7.67 -10.39
N ARG A 215 -3.84 -8.05 -9.11
CA ARG A 215 -5.08 -8.46 -8.43
C ARG A 215 -6.05 -7.28 -8.41
N ARG A 216 -6.98 -7.23 -9.37
CA ARG A 216 -8.22 -6.47 -9.20
C ARG A 216 -9.25 -7.42 -8.62
N LYS A 217 -9.54 -7.28 -7.32
CA LYS A 217 -10.72 -7.91 -6.73
C LYS A 217 -11.96 -7.24 -7.31
N ALA A 218 -12.92 -8.03 -7.79
CA ALA A 218 -14.25 -7.51 -8.11
C ALA A 218 -14.88 -7.00 -6.82
N GLU A 219 -15.34 -5.75 -6.81
CA GLU A 219 -16.05 -5.16 -5.67
C GLU A 219 -17.51 -4.95 -6.06
N TYR A 220 -18.40 -5.72 -5.44
CA TYR A 220 -19.85 -5.60 -5.62
C TYR A 220 -20.42 -4.74 -4.49
N ARG A 221 -21.35 -3.83 -4.81
CA ARG A 221 -21.97 -2.92 -3.84
C ARG A 221 -23.45 -2.74 -4.17
N GLY A 222 -24.28 -2.59 -3.15
CA GLY A 222 -25.71 -2.32 -3.34
C GLY A 222 -26.44 -1.93 -2.06
N VAL A 223 -27.77 -1.86 -2.17
CA VAL A 223 -28.69 -1.53 -1.07
C VAL A 223 -29.70 -2.66 -0.92
N ALA A 224 -29.85 -3.18 0.29
CA ALA A 224 -30.86 -4.15 0.67
C ALA A 224 -32.04 -3.46 1.38
N GLN A 225 -33.25 -3.91 1.07
CA GLN A 225 -34.48 -3.47 1.74
C GLN A 225 -34.89 -4.50 2.80
N TYR A 226 -35.65 -4.05 3.80
CA TYR A 226 -36.18 -4.94 4.84
C TYR A 226 -37.00 -6.08 4.24
N GLY A 227 -36.64 -7.32 4.61
CA GLY A 227 -37.35 -8.53 4.20
C GLY A 227 -37.31 -8.85 2.71
N LYS A 228 -36.59 -8.06 1.89
CA LYS A 228 -36.48 -8.28 0.44
C LYS A 228 -35.09 -8.78 0.07
N PRO A 229 -34.97 -10.03 -0.40
CA PRO A 229 -33.73 -10.57 -0.94
C PRO A 229 -33.17 -9.68 -2.05
N THR A 230 -31.90 -9.31 -1.93
CA THR A 230 -31.16 -8.58 -2.97
C THR A 230 -30.01 -9.45 -3.46
N LEU A 231 -29.92 -9.62 -4.78
CA LEU A 231 -28.81 -10.35 -5.40
C LEU A 231 -27.50 -9.57 -5.20
N VAL A 232 -26.54 -10.22 -4.55
CA VAL A 232 -25.21 -9.65 -4.31
C VAL A 232 -24.32 -9.90 -5.51
N TYR A 233 -24.25 -11.15 -5.96
CA TYR A 233 -23.65 -11.56 -7.24
C TYR A 233 -24.07 -13.00 -7.60
N ASP A 234 -24.01 -13.33 -8.90
CA ASP A 234 -24.29 -14.68 -9.41
C ASP A 234 -23.03 -15.54 -9.31
N ARG A 235 -23.09 -16.64 -8.53
CA ARG A 235 -21.93 -17.52 -8.30
C ARG A 235 -21.64 -18.44 -9.49
N ARG A 236 -22.50 -18.45 -10.51
CA ARG A 236 -22.28 -19.19 -11.76
C ARG A 236 -21.29 -18.48 -12.69
N GLU A 237 -20.95 -17.24 -12.39
CA GLU A 237 -19.83 -16.53 -13.04
C GLU A 237 -18.49 -17.09 -12.49
N ALA A 238 -17.75 -17.80 -13.34
CA ALA A 238 -16.59 -18.60 -12.93
C ALA A 238 -15.44 -17.81 -12.27
N GLY A 239 -14.74 -18.43 -11.30
CA GLY A 239 -13.39 -18.04 -10.87
C GLY A 239 -13.28 -17.10 -9.66
N LEU A 240 -14.20 -17.15 -8.69
CA LEU A 240 -14.22 -16.19 -7.60
C LEU A 240 -13.51 -16.66 -6.31
N PRO A 241 -12.63 -15.83 -5.72
CA PRO A 241 -12.01 -16.09 -4.43
C PRO A 241 -13.03 -15.98 -3.27
N GLN A 242 -12.67 -16.50 -2.10
CA GLN A 242 -13.47 -16.41 -0.88
C GLN A 242 -13.94 -14.96 -0.60
N PRO A 243 -15.26 -14.68 -0.65
CA PRO A 243 -15.77 -13.32 -0.56
C PRO A 243 -15.74 -12.81 0.88
N THR A 244 -15.35 -11.55 1.05
CA THR A 244 -15.49 -10.80 2.30
C THR A 244 -16.78 -9.99 2.23
N LEU A 245 -17.72 -10.30 3.13
CA LEU A 245 -19.03 -9.66 3.23
C LEU A 245 -18.96 -8.48 4.18
N GLY A 246 -19.43 -7.31 3.78
CA GLY A 246 -19.34 -6.09 4.59
C GLY A 246 -20.68 -5.40 4.74
N ASN A 247 -21.03 -5.01 5.97
CA ASN A 247 -22.20 -4.16 6.23
C ASN A 247 -21.76 -2.69 6.39
N ARG A 248 -22.29 -1.81 5.56
CA ARG A 248 -22.05 -0.37 5.53
C ARG A 248 -23.31 0.46 5.82
N SER A 249 -24.36 -0.19 6.30
CA SER A 249 -25.65 0.41 6.70
C SER A 249 -25.52 1.32 7.92
N GLY A 250 -26.60 1.96 8.39
CA GLY A 250 -26.63 2.71 9.65
C GLY A 250 -26.37 1.85 10.90
N ARG A 251 -26.15 2.50 12.06
CA ARG A 251 -25.98 1.83 13.36
C ARG A 251 -27.28 1.13 13.74
N GLY A 252 -27.19 -0.09 14.29
CA GLY A 252 -28.34 -0.93 14.62
C GLY A 252 -28.65 -1.94 13.53
N LEU A 253 -28.46 -1.58 12.26
CA LEU A 253 -28.83 -2.40 11.10
C LEU A 253 -27.94 -3.63 10.93
N THR A 254 -28.57 -4.79 10.82
CA THR A 254 -27.94 -6.08 10.51
C THR A 254 -28.31 -6.56 9.13
N LEU A 255 -27.31 -7.05 8.42
CA LEU A 255 -27.48 -7.68 7.12
C LEU A 255 -27.26 -9.18 7.26
N ARG A 256 -28.17 -9.98 6.72
CA ARG A 256 -27.98 -11.42 6.61
C ARG A 256 -27.60 -11.75 5.18
N TYR A 257 -26.41 -12.32 5.02
CA TYR A 257 -25.94 -12.89 3.76
C TYR A 257 -26.22 -14.38 3.75
N TYR A 258 -26.78 -14.90 2.66
CA TYR A 258 -27.13 -16.32 2.57
C TYR A 258 -27.10 -16.79 1.12
N THR A 259 -27.02 -18.11 0.95
CA THR A 259 -26.99 -18.74 -0.36
C THR A 259 -28.34 -19.37 -0.68
N ALA A 260 -28.83 -19.23 -1.91
CA ALA A 260 -30.09 -19.83 -2.33
C ALA A 260 -30.07 -20.33 -3.78
N ALA A 261 -30.96 -21.28 -4.11
CA ALA A 261 -31.10 -21.84 -5.46
C ALA A 261 -31.75 -20.87 -6.47
N THR A 262 -32.46 -19.83 -5.99
CA THR A 262 -33.06 -18.79 -6.82
C THR A 262 -32.68 -17.41 -6.29
N SER A 263 -32.62 -16.40 -7.17
CA SER A 263 -32.18 -15.04 -6.81
C SER A 263 -33.18 -14.25 -5.93
N THR A 264 -34.37 -14.81 -5.69
CA THR A 264 -35.47 -14.17 -4.96
C THR A 264 -35.90 -14.95 -3.71
N ALA A 265 -35.27 -16.08 -3.41
CA ALA A 265 -35.61 -16.88 -2.24
C ALA A 265 -35.30 -16.14 -0.94
N ALA A 266 -36.22 -16.21 0.02
CA ALA A 266 -36.00 -15.74 1.39
C ALA A 266 -35.10 -16.72 2.18
N PRO A 267 -34.35 -16.25 3.18
CA PRO A 267 -33.53 -17.14 4.00
C PRO A 267 -34.41 -18.03 4.90
N ALA A 268 -34.08 -19.31 5.03
CA ALA A 268 -34.68 -20.19 6.02
C ALA A 268 -34.27 -19.76 7.45
N PRO A 269 -35.06 -20.10 8.50
CA PRO A 269 -34.71 -19.79 9.88
C PRO A 269 -33.30 -20.28 10.23
N GLY A 270 -32.45 -19.38 10.73
CA GLY A 270 -31.07 -19.69 11.11
C GLY A 270 -30.07 -19.81 9.94
N GLN A 271 -30.52 -19.70 8.68
CA GLN A 271 -29.65 -19.80 7.51
C GLN A 271 -28.80 -18.54 7.30
N GLY A 272 -27.54 -18.70 6.91
CA GLY A 272 -26.68 -17.60 6.50
C GLY A 272 -25.97 -16.88 7.65
N VAL A 273 -25.31 -15.80 7.30
CA VAL A 273 -24.32 -15.10 8.11
C VAL A 273 -24.80 -13.68 8.39
N VAL A 274 -24.92 -13.33 9.67
CA VAL A 274 -25.36 -11.99 10.11
C VAL A 274 -24.14 -11.09 10.29
N VAL A 275 -24.05 -10.08 9.44
CA VAL A 275 -22.99 -9.07 9.46
C VAL A 275 -23.54 -7.79 10.07
N LYS A 276 -23.01 -7.41 11.22
CA LYS A 276 -23.39 -6.19 11.95
C LYS A 276 -22.78 -4.95 11.32
N HIS A 277 -23.36 -3.78 11.61
CA HIS A 277 -22.84 -2.48 11.17
C HIS A 277 -21.30 -2.36 11.29
N LYS A 278 -20.63 -2.00 10.20
CA LYS A 278 -19.16 -1.82 10.10
C LYS A 278 -18.33 -3.06 10.45
N THR A 279 -18.95 -4.24 10.46
CA THR A 279 -18.22 -5.50 10.53
C THR A 279 -18.09 -6.08 9.13
N ASP A 280 -16.99 -6.81 8.96
CA ASP A 280 -16.74 -7.63 7.79
C ASP A 280 -16.66 -9.08 8.25
N GLN A 281 -17.18 -10.00 7.44
CA GLN A 281 -17.14 -11.42 7.72
C GLN A 281 -16.72 -12.19 6.49
N GLN A 282 -15.79 -13.12 6.67
CA GLN A 282 -15.42 -14.04 5.62
C GLN A 282 -16.51 -15.10 5.50
N LEU A 283 -17.01 -15.29 4.29
CA LEU A 283 -17.86 -16.44 3.98
C LEU A 283 -16.97 -17.70 3.93
N ALA A 284 -17.51 -18.88 4.25
CA ALA A 284 -16.77 -20.13 4.03
C ALA A 284 -16.34 -20.25 2.55
N ASP A 285 -15.22 -20.92 2.31
CA ASP A 285 -14.76 -21.17 0.95
C ASP A 285 -15.68 -22.19 0.27
N TYR A 286 -16.28 -21.77 -0.82
CA TYR A 286 -17.20 -22.58 -1.62
C TYR A 286 -16.73 -22.66 -3.08
N SER A 287 -15.45 -22.36 -3.35
CA SER A 287 -14.82 -22.40 -4.67
C SER A 287 -14.77 -23.80 -5.28
N GLY A 288 -14.96 -24.85 -4.49
CA GLY A 288 -15.03 -26.24 -4.93
C GLY A 288 -16.39 -26.72 -5.45
N LEU A 289 -17.43 -25.87 -5.46
CA LEU A 289 -18.75 -26.21 -6.01
C LEU A 289 -18.80 -25.92 -7.53
N GLY A 290 -19.35 -26.85 -8.32
CA GLY A 290 -19.50 -26.70 -9.76
C GLY A 290 -20.51 -25.60 -10.15
N ALA A 291 -20.41 -25.06 -11.37
CA ALA A 291 -21.26 -23.96 -11.84
C ALA A 291 -22.76 -24.32 -11.89
N GLU A 292 -23.10 -25.60 -12.08
CA GLU A 292 -24.50 -26.07 -12.10
C GLU A 292 -25.11 -26.16 -10.68
N ASP A 293 -24.26 -26.30 -9.66
CA ASP A 293 -24.65 -26.42 -8.24
C ASP A 293 -24.39 -25.13 -7.43
N ALA A 294 -23.85 -24.08 -8.07
CA ALA A 294 -23.42 -22.87 -7.39
C ALA A 294 -24.64 -21.99 -7.02
N PRO A 295 -24.96 -21.80 -5.72
CA PRO A 295 -26.14 -21.03 -5.31
C PRO A 295 -25.91 -19.53 -5.48
N TYR A 296 -26.96 -18.74 -5.66
CA TYR A 296 -26.88 -17.28 -5.63
C TYR A 296 -26.45 -16.79 -4.24
N LEU A 297 -25.57 -15.78 -4.16
CA LEU A 297 -25.35 -15.07 -2.90
C LEU A 297 -26.34 -13.90 -2.81
N LEU A 298 -27.16 -13.94 -1.78
CA LEU A 298 -28.19 -12.94 -1.49
C LEU A 298 -27.88 -12.23 -0.19
N VAL A 299 -28.43 -11.02 -0.06
CA VAL A 299 -28.39 -10.23 1.17
C VAL A 299 -29.77 -9.67 1.47
N VAL A 300 -30.15 -9.70 2.75
CA VAL A 300 -31.38 -9.09 3.23
C VAL A 300 -31.12 -8.25 4.47
N LEU A 301 -31.85 -7.15 4.62
CA LEU A 301 -31.88 -6.35 5.84
C LEU A 301 -32.87 -6.98 6.83
N GLU A 302 -32.43 -7.24 8.06
CA GLU A 302 -33.26 -7.90 9.08
C GLU A 302 -34.10 -6.92 9.93
N GLN A 303 -33.89 -5.61 9.77
CA GLN A 303 -34.58 -4.59 10.56
C GLN A 303 -35.43 -3.68 9.68
N VAL A 304 -36.60 -3.33 10.20
CA VAL A 304 -37.65 -2.58 9.49
C VAL A 304 -37.21 -1.14 9.15
N ASP A 305 -36.34 -0.56 9.98
CA ASP A 305 -36.01 0.86 9.94
C ASP A 305 -34.67 1.14 9.25
N GLY A 306 -34.68 1.27 7.92
CA GLY A 306 -33.59 1.90 7.16
C GLY A 306 -33.18 1.20 5.87
N GLU A 307 -32.02 1.62 5.33
CA GLU A 307 -31.42 1.07 4.12
C GLU A 307 -30.17 0.25 4.44
N GLY A 308 -30.17 -1.01 3.99
CA GLY A 308 -29.11 -1.97 4.22
C GLY A 308 -27.98 -1.87 3.20
N ARG A 309 -27.00 -0.98 3.39
CA ARG A 309 -25.86 -0.85 2.45
C ARG A 309 -24.86 -1.99 2.62
N TRP A 310 -24.55 -2.68 1.53
CA TRP A 310 -23.70 -3.88 1.53
C TRP A 310 -22.53 -3.75 0.55
N VAL A 311 -21.44 -4.47 0.85
CA VAL A 311 -20.24 -4.56 0.01
C VAL A 311 -19.71 -5.99 0.04
N VAL A 312 -19.28 -6.51 -1.12
CA VAL A 312 -18.56 -7.79 -1.22
C VAL A 312 -17.26 -7.65 -2.02
N ARG A 313 -16.18 -8.28 -1.54
CA ARG A 313 -14.80 -8.20 -2.07
C ARG A 313 -14.07 -9.53 -2.08
#